data_AF-A0A3D9G395-F1
#
_entry.id   AF-A0A3D9G395-F1
#
_cell.length_a   1.000
_cell.length_b   1.000
_cell.length_c   1.000
_cell.angle_alpha   90.00
_cell.angle_beta   90.00
_cell.angle_gamma   90.00
#
_symmetry.space_group_name_H-M   'P 1'
#
loop_
_entity.id
_entity.type
_entity.pdbx_description
1 polymer ?
#
loop_
_entity_poly.entity_id
_entity_poly.type
_entity_poly.pdbx_seq_one_letter_code
_entity_poly.pdbx_strand_id
1 'polypeptide(L)' 'MEDEEENTRGKITPEKAMNMLNSEGMNVTIEEATEILLFLRKMAHVAVSKFLES' A
#
# COMPACT_ATOMS: atom_id res chain seq x y z
N MET A 1 -3.52 -21.47 7.31
CA MET A 1 -3.78 -21.19 5.87
C MET A 1 -5.00 -20.30 5.69
N GLU A 2 -5.91 -20.18 6.67
CA GLU A 2 -7.05 -19.24 6.64
C GLU A 2 -6.66 -17.78 6.97
N ASP A 3 -5.56 -17.54 7.70
CA ASP A 3 -5.16 -16.18 8.13
C ASP A 3 -4.68 -15.24 7.01
N GLU A 4 -4.31 -15.79 5.84
CA GLU A 4 -3.83 -14.97 4.71
C GLU A 4 -4.96 -14.39 3.88
N GLU A 5 -6.10 -15.10 3.75
CA GLU A 5 -7.25 -14.65 2.94
C GLU A 5 -8.02 -13.52 3.62
N GLU A 6 -8.18 -13.56 4.95
CA GLU A 6 -8.91 -12.54 5.71
C GLU A 6 -8.20 -11.16 5.67
N ASN A 7 -6.89 -11.17 5.49
CA ASN A 7 -6.02 -10.00 5.50
C ASN A 7 -5.99 -9.23 4.16
N THR A 8 -6.83 -9.57 3.18
CA THR A 8 -6.86 -8.89 1.87
C THR A 8 -8.03 -7.90 1.71
N ARG A 9 -9.07 -8.01 2.56
CA ARG A 9 -10.26 -7.15 2.50
C ARG A 9 -9.89 -5.70 2.83
N GLY A 10 -9.93 -4.83 1.82
CA GLY A 10 -9.66 -3.40 1.96
C GLY A 10 -8.21 -2.98 1.73
N LYS A 11 -7.29 -3.91 1.44
CA LYS A 11 -5.93 -3.55 1.05
C LYS A 11 -5.89 -3.05 -0.39
N ILE A 12 -5.17 -1.96 -0.61
CA ILE A 12 -4.80 -1.50 -1.95
C ILE A 12 -3.79 -2.50 -2.51
N THR A 13 -4.06 -3.05 -3.70
CA THR A 13 -3.13 -3.88 -4.48
C THR A 13 -2.22 -3.01 -5.35
N PRO A 14 -1.09 -3.53 -5.85
CA PRO A 14 -0.24 -2.80 -6.79
C PRO A 14 -0.98 -2.28 -8.03
N GLU A 15 -1.89 -3.07 -8.61
CA GLU A 15 -2.67 -2.66 -9.80
C GLU A 15 -3.61 -1.52 -9.47
N LYS A 16 -4.24 -1.57 -8.28
CA LYS A 16 -5.11 -0.49 -7.82
C LYS A 16 -4.29 0.78 -7.56
N ALA A 17 -3.11 0.66 -6.95
CA ALA A 17 -2.21 1.79 -6.72
C ALA A 17 -1.75 2.40 -8.05
N MET A 18 -1.32 1.59 -9.02
CA MET A 18 -0.94 2.05 -10.36
C MET A 18 -2.08 2.83 -11.02
N ASN A 19 -3.30 2.29 -11.00
CA ASN A 19 -4.46 2.97 -11.59
C ASN A 19 -4.77 4.31 -10.92
N MET A 20 -4.67 4.40 -9.59
CA MET A 20 -4.87 5.66 -8.85
C MET A 20 -3.77 6.68 -9.15
N LEU A 21 -2.51 6.26 -9.15
CA LEU A 21 -1.37 7.15 -9.42
C LEU A 21 -1.40 7.65 -10.86
N ASN A 22 -1.80 6.80 -11.80
CA ASN A 22 -1.91 7.17 -13.22
C ASN A 22 -3.13 8.07 -13.48
N SER A 23 -4.25 7.88 -12.78
CA SER A 23 -5.39 8.81 -12.88
C SER A 23 -5.05 10.22 -12.39
N GLU A 24 -4.09 10.34 -11.48
CA GLU A 24 -3.56 11.62 -11.00
C GLU A 24 -2.38 12.15 -11.85
N GLY A 25 -2.06 11.51 -12.98
CA GLY A 25 -1.04 11.98 -13.92
C GLY A 25 0.40 11.61 -13.59
N MET A 26 0.64 10.68 -12.64
CA MET A 26 1.98 10.29 -12.22
C MET A 26 2.66 9.28 -13.18
N ASN A 27 1.88 8.63 -14.04
CA ASN A 27 2.30 7.74 -15.13
C ASN A 27 3.41 6.73 -14.76
N VAL A 28 3.12 5.87 -13.79
CA VAL A 28 3.99 4.84 -13.21
C VAL A 28 3.69 3.44 -13.75
N THR A 29 4.71 2.57 -13.74
CA THR A 29 4.56 1.14 -14.04
C THR A 29 4.02 0.35 -12.84
N ILE A 30 3.71 -0.93 -13.05
CA ILE A 30 3.26 -1.82 -11.97
C ILE A 30 4.38 -2.09 -10.94
N GLU A 31 5.64 -2.17 -11.38
CA GLU A 31 6.80 -2.32 -10.51
C GLU A 31 6.99 -1.08 -9.64
N GLU A 32 6.91 0.11 -10.24
CA GLU A 32 6.99 1.38 -9.50
C GLU A 32 5.84 1.54 -8.51
N ALA A 33 4.61 1.21 -8.91
CA ALA A 33 3.46 1.22 -8.03
C ALA A 33 3.61 0.25 -6.85
N THR A 34 4.24 -0.91 -7.07
CA THR A 34 4.56 -1.89 -6.02
C THR A 34 5.53 -1.30 -4.99
N GLU A 35 6.62 -0.69 -5.45
CA GLU A 35 7.62 -0.05 -4.57
C GLU A 35 7.03 1.12 -3.79
N ILE A 36 6.26 1.99 -4.46
CA ILE A 36 5.56 3.12 -3.81
C ILE A 36 4.62 2.60 -2.72
N LEU A 37 3.80 1.61 -3.04
CA LEU A 37 2.84 1.03 -2.09
C LEU A 37 3.56 0.38 -0.89
N LEU A 38 4.67 -0.31 -1.12
CA LEU A 38 5.47 -0.91 -0.06
C LEU A 38 6.08 0.16 0.86
N PHE A 39 6.60 1.24 0.28
CA PHE A 39 7.14 2.37 1.03
C PHE A 39 6.05 3.02 1.92
N LEU A 40 4.88 3.30 1.36
CA LEU A 40 3.75 3.88 2.10
C LEU A 40 3.29 2.98 3.26
N ARG A 41 3.28 1.66 3.06
CA ARG A 41 2.95 0.69 4.13
C ARG A 41 3.95 0.76 5.29
N LYS A 42 5.25 0.86 4.99
CA LYS A 42 6.30 1.03 6.02
C LYS A 42 6.10 2.33 6.81
N MET A 43 5.84 3.43 6.11
CA MET A 43 5.56 4.73 6.74
C MET A 43 4.33 4.68 7.65
N ALA A 44 3.23 4.07 7.17
CA ALA A 44 2.01 3.91 7.95
C ALA A 44 2.25 3.06 9.20
N HIS A 45 2.98 1.95 9.08
CA HIS A 45 3.35 1.11 10.21
C HIS A 45 4.13 1.90 11.27
N VAL A 46 5.17 2.64 10.87
CA VAL A 46 5.97 3.46 11.79
C VAL A 46 5.10 4.54 12.47
N ALA A 47 4.25 5.22 11.71
CA ALA A 47 3.38 6.26 12.25
C ALA A 47 2.38 5.71 13.28
N VAL A 48 1.75 4.58 12.99
CA VAL A 48 0.80 3.92 13.91
C VAL A 48 1.51 3.36 15.13
N SER A 49 2.63 2.66 14.98
CA SER A 49 3.40 2.13 16.11
C SER A 49 3.82 3.24 17.06
N LYS A 50 4.34 4.37 16.53
CA LYS A 50 4.70 5.53 17.35
C LYS A 50 3.51 6.13 18.09
N PHE A 51 2.34 6.20 17.44
CA PHE A 51 1.12 6.69 18.07
C PHE A 51 0.66 5.78 19.21
N LEU A 52 0.78 4.45 19.05
CA LEU A 52 0.37 3.48 20.07
C LEU A 52 1.37 3.33 21.23
N GLU A 53 2.64 3.66 21.01
CA GLU A 53 3.67 3.70 22.07
C GLU A 53 3.56 4.96 22.97
N SER A 54 2.75 5.95 22.56
CA SER A 54 2.52 7.21 23.28
C SER A 54 1.34 7.10 24.26
#